data_AF-A0A0P7WW50-F1
#
_entry.id   AF-A0A0P7WW50-F1
#
_cell.length_a   1.000
_cell.length_b   1.000
_cell.length_c   1.000
_cell.angle_alpha   90.00
_cell.angle_beta   90.00
_cell.angle_gamma   90.00
#
_symmetry.space_group_name_H-M   'P 1'
#
loop_
_entity.id
_entity.type
_entity.pdbx_description
1 polymer ?
#
loop_
_entity_poly.entity_id
_entity_poly.type
_entity_poly.pdbx_seq_one_letter_code
_entity_poly.pdbx_strand_id
1 'polypeptide(L)'
;MFFRLITIVGGLLFVIILFALIWFFCKQFLQRHGVTEQVSDHATVLATWTFAGVGVGLVFAVLGAFILGPWAFYRTLRGHDVPVSDGAAIWWGFGIVAASLGITAAGFLGFLKLLGAY
;
A
#
# COMPACT_ATOMS: atom_id res chain seq x y z
N MET A 1 12.81 -20.24 20.85
CA MET A 1 11.43 -19.68 20.73
C MET A 1 11.40 -18.16 20.68
N PHE A 2 12.17 -17.46 21.53
CA PHE A 2 12.23 -15.99 21.57
C PHE A 2 12.51 -15.32 20.21
N PHE A 3 13.45 -15.87 19.44
CA PHE A 3 13.81 -15.36 18.10
C PHE A 3 12.66 -15.46 17.06
N ARG A 4 11.82 -16.51 17.14
CA ARG A 4 10.62 -16.66 16.29
C ARG A 4 9.56 -15.62 16.66
N LEU A 5 9.40 -15.32 17.95
CA LEU A 5 8.48 -14.29 18.41
C LEU A 5 8.87 -12.91 17.88
N ILE A 6 10.16 -12.57 17.94
CA ILE A 6 10.69 -11.29 17.43
C ILE A 6 10.46 -11.16 15.93
N THR A 7 10.71 -12.21 15.14
CA THR A 7 10.49 -12.17 13.68
C THR A 7 9.01 -12.02 13.33
N ILE A 8 8.12 -12.70 14.04
CA ILE A 8 6.67 -12.57 13.83
C ILE A 8 6.20 -11.17 14.17
N VAL A 9 6.60 -10.63 15.33
CA VAL A 9 6.22 -9.27 15.76
C VAL A 9 6.79 -8.22 14.80
N GLY A 10 8.06 -8.35 14.41
CA GLY A 10 8.69 -7.46 13.44
C GLY A 10 7.97 -7.49 12.10
N GLY A 11 7.72 -8.68 11.54
CA GLY A 11 6.99 -8.84 10.28
C GLY A 11 5.58 -8.24 10.35
N LEU A 12 4.85 -8.49 11.44
CA LEU A 12 3.51 -7.94 11.65
C LEU A 12 3.53 -6.40 11.71
N LEU A 13 4.51 -5.80 12.39
CA LEU A 13 4.69 -4.36 12.43
C LEU A 13 4.90 -3.77 11.02
N PHE A 14 5.75 -4.38 10.21
CA PHE A 14 5.96 -3.92 8.83
C PHE A 14 4.70 -4.04 7.96
N VAL A 15 3.90 -5.08 8.16
CA VAL A 15 2.60 -5.23 7.49
C VAL A 15 1.63 -4.12 7.89
N ILE A 16 1.53 -3.81 9.19
CA ILE A 16 0.68 -2.72 9.70
C ILE A 16 1.14 -1.38 9.13
N ILE A 17 2.45 -1.12 9.12
CA ILE A 17 3.03 0.10 8.55
C ILE A 17 2.73 0.21 7.06
N LEU A 18 2.90 -0.88 6.29
CA LEU A 18 2.61 -0.91 4.87
C LEU A 18 1.13 -0.57 4.59
N PHE A 19 0.21 -1.20 5.33
CA PHE A 19 -1.22 -0.90 5.21
C PHE A 19 -1.52 0.56 5.55
N ALA A 20 -0.95 1.08 6.65
CA ALA A 20 -1.13 2.46 7.07
C ALA A 20 -0.60 3.46 6.03
N LEU A 21 0.53 3.16 5.39
CA LEU A 21 1.09 3.98 4.30
C LEU A 21 0.17 3.99 3.08
N ILE A 22 -0.29 2.82 2.62
CA ILE A 22 -1.22 2.72 1.49
C ILE A 22 -2.49 3.52 1.80
N TRP A 23 -3.05 3.35 3.01
CA TRP A 23 -4.22 4.11 3.46
C TRP A 23 -3.99 5.61 3.48
N PHE A 24 -2.86 6.06 4.02
CA PHE A 24 -2.51 7.47 4.09
C PHE A 24 -2.40 8.09 2.69
N PHE A 25 -1.75 7.40 1.75
CA PHE A 25 -1.64 7.88 0.38
C PHE A 25 -2.98 7.84 -0.37
N CYS A 26 -3.81 6.81 -0.16
CA CYS A 26 -5.17 6.76 -0.73
C CYS A 26 -6.03 7.92 -0.23
N LYS A 27 -5.97 8.21 1.07
CA LYS A 27 -6.65 9.36 1.69
C LYS A 27 -6.18 10.67 1.08
N GLN A 28 -4.86 10.86 0.96
CA GLN A 28 -4.30 12.07 0.38
C GLN A 28 -4.64 12.24 -1.11
N PHE A 29 -4.69 11.14 -1.85
CA PHE A 29 -5.16 11.11 -3.24
C PHE A 29 -6.61 11.60 -3.33
N LEU A 30 -7.52 11.03 -2.54
CA LEU A 30 -8.93 11.39 -2.54
C LEU A 30 -9.15 12.87 -2.19
N GLN A 31 -8.44 13.37 -1.17
CA GLN A 31 -8.50 14.78 -0.76
C GLN A 31 -8.01 15.73 -1.87
N ARG A 32 -6.95 15.37 -2.59
CA ARG A 32 -6.43 16.18 -3.71
C ARG A 32 -7.39 16.22 -4.90
N HIS A 33 -8.22 15.20 -5.07
CA HIS A 33 -9.20 15.11 -6.15
C HIS A 33 -10.60 15.57 -5.74
N GLY A 34 -10.72 16.32 -4.64
CA GLY A 34 -11.96 17.01 -4.26
C GLY A 34 -12.98 16.15 -3.53
N VAL A 35 -12.62 14.91 -3.17
CA VAL A 35 -13.47 14.06 -2.33
C VAL A 35 -13.30 14.55 -0.89
N THR A 36 -14.36 15.10 -0.31
CA THR A 36 -14.39 15.63 1.07
C THR A 36 -15.39 14.90 1.96
N GLU A 37 -16.42 14.29 1.39
CA GLU A 37 -17.36 13.42 2.10
C GLU A 37 -16.81 12.00 2.24
N GLN A 38 -16.98 11.41 3.43
CA GLN A 38 -16.65 10.01 3.73
C GLN A 38 -15.24 9.55 3.31
N VAL A 39 -14.29 10.49 3.24
CA VAL A 39 -12.91 10.24 2.74
C VAL A 39 -12.23 9.11 3.51
N SER A 40 -12.45 9.03 4.82
CA SER A 40 -11.84 7.98 5.64
C SER A 40 -12.35 6.60 5.25
N ASP A 41 -13.65 6.46 4.98
CA ASP A 41 -14.27 5.18 4.63
C ASP A 41 -13.86 4.78 3.21
N HIS A 42 -13.94 5.73 2.26
CA HIS A 42 -13.48 5.52 0.90
C HIS A 42 -11.99 5.15 0.85
N ALA A 43 -11.14 5.85 1.61
CA ALA A 43 -9.72 5.53 1.70
C ALA A 43 -9.48 4.15 2.29
N THR A 44 -10.29 3.72 3.27
CA THR A 44 -10.19 2.39 3.88
C THR A 44 -10.55 1.29 2.89
N VAL A 45 -11.63 1.46 2.11
CA VAL A 45 -12.00 0.53 1.05
C VAL A 45 -10.91 0.46 -0.01
N LEU A 46 -10.46 1.62 -0.49
CA LEU A 46 -9.42 1.73 -1.52
C LEU A 46 -8.11 1.07 -1.07
N ALA A 47 -7.69 1.34 0.17
CA ALA A 47 -6.49 0.78 0.75
C ALA A 47 -6.59 -0.73 0.97
N THR A 48 -7.74 -1.23 1.43
CA THR A 48 -7.97 -2.66 1.66
C THR A 48 -7.83 -3.46 0.37
N TRP A 49 -8.47 -3.00 -0.71
CA TRP A 49 -8.36 -3.68 -2.01
C TRP A 49 -6.97 -3.54 -2.63
N THR A 50 -6.33 -2.37 -2.49
CA THR A 50 -4.95 -2.15 -2.97
C THR A 50 -3.97 -3.05 -2.22
N PHE A 51 -4.08 -3.13 -0.89
CA PHE A 51 -3.26 -3.99 -0.05
C PHE A 51 -3.48 -5.47 -0.36
N ALA A 52 -4.73 -5.89 -0.57
CA ALA A 52 -5.04 -7.24 -1.03
C ALA A 52 -4.39 -7.54 -2.38
N GLY A 53 -4.45 -6.60 -3.33
CA GLY A 53 -3.77 -6.71 -4.63
C GLY A 53 -2.26 -6.84 -4.50
N VAL A 54 -1.64 -6.05 -3.62
CA VAL A 54 -0.20 -6.15 -3.29
C VAL A 54 0.12 -7.52 -2.69
N GLY A 55 -0.66 -7.96 -1.69
CA GLY A 55 -0.46 -9.25 -1.01
C GLY A 55 -0.57 -10.44 -1.96
N VAL A 56 -1.65 -10.51 -2.75
CA VAL A 56 -1.85 -11.54 -3.77
C VAL A 56 -0.75 -11.47 -4.82
N GLY A 57 -0.41 -10.27 -5.29
CA GLY A 57 0.67 -10.05 -6.24
C GLY A 57 1.99 -10.63 -5.76
N LEU A 58 2.36 -10.34 -4.51
CA LEU A 58 3.59 -10.82 -3.90
C LEU A 58 3.69 -12.36 -3.86
N VAL A 59 2.57 -13.06 -3.66
CA VAL A 59 2.52 -14.53 -3.64
C VAL A 59 2.88 -15.14 -5.00
N PHE A 60 2.48 -14.50 -6.10
CA PHE A 60 2.78 -14.99 -7.45
C PHE A 60 4.17 -14.58 -7.93
N ALA A 61 4.54 -13.31 -7.74
CA ALA A 61 5.87 -12.78 -8.04
C ALA A 61 6.04 -11.42 -7.35
N VAL A 62 7.26 -11.05 -6.97
CA VAL A 62 7.52 -9.71 -6.39
C VAL A 62 7.02 -8.59 -7.32
N LEU A 63 7.19 -8.75 -8.64
CA LEU A 63 6.66 -7.81 -9.65
C LEU A 63 5.13 -7.80 -9.72
N GLY A 64 4.47 -8.89 -9.34
CA GLY A 64 3.02 -9.01 -9.31
C GLY A 64 2.36 -7.99 -8.39
N ALA A 65 3.01 -7.59 -7.29
CA ALA A 65 2.50 -6.54 -6.40
C ALA A 65 2.38 -5.17 -7.11
N PHE A 66 3.30 -4.87 -8.03
CA PHE A 66 3.31 -3.62 -8.79
C PHE A 66 2.31 -3.61 -9.96
N ILE A 67 1.68 -4.75 -10.25
CA ILE A 67 0.64 -4.88 -11.29
C ILE A 67 -0.73 -5.00 -10.61
N LEU A 68 -0.89 -5.97 -9.71
CA LEU A 68 -2.16 -6.26 -9.06
C LEU A 68 -2.57 -5.21 -8.03
N GLY A 69 -1.62 -4.62 -7.31
CA GLY A 69 -1.90 -3.52 -6.38
C GLY A 69 -2.51 -2.29 -7.10
N PRO A 70 -1.82 -1.73 -8.11
CA PRO A 70 -2.35 -0.60 -8.88
C PRO A 70 -3.63 -0.91 -9.65
N TRP A 71 -3.76 -2.13 -10.16
CA TRP A 71 -4.99 -2.57 -10.82
C TRP A 71 -6.17 -2.64 -9.84
N ALA A 72 -5.97 -3.18 -8.63
CA ALA A 72 -7.01 -3.21 -7.59
C ALA A 72 -7.40 -1.81 -7.12
N PHE A 73 -6.43 -0.90 -7.01
CA PHE A 73 -6.68 0.53 -6.76
C PHE A 73 -7.58 1.12 -7.85
N TYR A 74 -7.18 0.98 -9.12
CA TYR A 74 -7.91 1.51 -10.27
C TYR A 74 -9.35 1.00 -10.32
N ARG A 75 -9.55 -0.32 -10.18
CA ARG A 75 -10.88 -0.93 -10.19
C ARG A 75 -11.77 -0.37 -9.08
N THR A 76 -11.21 -0.23 -7.88
CA THR A 76 -11.96 0.27 -6.72
C THR A 76 -12.26 1.76 -6.85
N LEU A 77 -11.33 2.53 -7.42
CA LEU A 77 -11.51 3.96 -7.71
C LEU A 77 -12.66 4.20 -8.70
N ARG A 78 -12.76 3.36 -9.73
CA ARG A 78 -13.84 3.45 -10.72
C ARG A 78 -15.22 3.16 -10.15
N GLY A 79 -15.30 2.48 -9.01
CA GLY A 79 -16.55 2.33 -8.27
C GLY A 79 -16.97 3.56 -7.46
N HIS A 80 -16.12 4.60 -7.37
CA HIS A 80 -16.36 5.80 -6.56
C HIS A 80 -16.50 7.08 -7.42
N ASP A 81 -16.64 6.97 -8.73
CA ASP A 81 -16.88 8.08 -9.69
C ASP A 81 -15.99 9.33 -9.51
N VAL A 82 -14.72 9.12 -9.13
CA VAL A 82 -13.76 10.22 -8.95
C VAL A 82 -13.35 10.77 -10.34
N PRO A 83 -13.39 12.10 -10.57
CA PRO A 83 -13.13 12.71 -11.88
C PRO A 83 -11.62 12.73 -12.22
N VAL A 84 -11.05 11.55 -12.47
CA VAL A 84 -9.64 11.34 -12.83
C VAL A 84 -9.57 10.52 -14.11
N SER A 85 -8.68 10.88 -15.03
CA SER A 85 -8.48 10.11 -16.27
C SER A 85 -7.91 8.72 -15.98
N ASP A 86 -8.26 7.74 -16.82
CA ASP A 86 -7.89 6.33 -16.61
C ASP A 86 -6.37 6.15 -16.50
N GLY A 87 -5.61 6.83 -17.37
CA GLY A 87 -4.15 6.81 -17.32
C GLY A 87 -3.58 7.42 -16.04
N ALA A 88 -4.16 8.52 -15.55
CA ALA A 88 -3.72 9.14 -14.30
C ALA A 88 -4.04 8.24 -13.10
N ALA A 89 -5.21 7.59 -13.06
CA ALA A 89 -5.59 6.68 -11.98
C ALA A 89 -4.65 5.48 -11.87
N ILE A 90 -4.20 4.91 -13.00
CA ILE A 90 -3.20 3.83 -13.03
C ILE A 90 -1.86 4.32 -12.50
N TRP A 91 -1.38 5.47 -12.96
CA TRP A 91 -0.11 6.05 -12.49
C TRP A 91 -0.13 6.40 -11.00
N TRP A 92 -1.25 6.91 -10.50
CA TRP A 92 -1.44 7.14 -9.07
C TRP A 92 -1.44 5.83 -8.28
N GLY A 93 -2.18 4.81 -8.73
CA GLY A 93 -2.16 3.49 -8.09
C GLY A 93 -0.75 2.89 -8.04
N PHE A 94 0.00 3.00 -9.15
CA PHE A 94 1.41 2.58 -9.19
C PHE A 94 2.28 3.38 -8.24
N GLY A 95 2.16 4.70 -8.23
CA GLY A 95 2.91 5.59 -7.34
C GLY A 95 2.64 5.29 -5.87
N ILE A 96 1.39 5.05 -5.47
CA ILE A 96 1.00 4.69 -4.11
C ILE A 96 1.66 3.38 -3.69
N VAL A 97 1.56 2.35 -4.52
CA VAL A 97 2.15 1.03 -4.23
C VAL A 97 3.67 1.10 -4.18
N ALA A 98 4.31 1.74 -5.17
CA ALA A 98 5.75 1.89 -5.23
C ALA A 98 6.31 2.71 -4.05
N ALA A 99 5.67 3.83 -3.69
CA ALA A 99 6.07 4.64 -2.56
C ALA A 99 5.90 3.89 -1.24
N SER A 100 4.76 3.21 -1.04
CA SER A 100 4.50 2.47 0.19
C SER A 100 5.49 1.31 0.36
N LEU A 101 5.69 0.49 -0.67
CA LEU A 101 6.67 -0.59 -0.65
C LEU A 101 8.10 -0.07 -0.50
N GLY A 102 8.45 1.03 -1.17
CA GLY A 102 9.76 1.66 -1.06
C GLY A 102 10.07 2.14 0.35
N ILE A 103 9.12 2.82 1.00
CA ILE A 103 9.26 3.28 2.39
C ILE A 103 9.35 2.08 3.34
N THR A 104 8.48 1.07 3.18
CA THR A 104 8.53 -0.16 4.00
C THR A 104 9.87 -0.89 3.83
N ALA A 105 10.37 -1.03 2.60
CA ALA A 105 11.65 -1.65 2.33
C ALA A 105 12.82 -0.85 2.93
N ALA A 106 12.82 0.48 2.79
CA ALA A 106 13.83 1.34 3.40
C ALA A 106 13.81 1.24 4.93
N GLY A 107 12.63 1.24 5.54
CA GLY A 107 12.46 1.02 6.98
C GLY A 107 12.96 -0.33 7.43
N PHE A 108 12.71 -1.38 6.65
CA PHE A 108 13.20 -2.73 6.92
C PHE A 108 14.72 -2.81 6.83
N LEU A 109 15.34 -2.24 5.81
CA LEU A 109 16.80 -2.15 5.69
C LEU A 109 17.42 -1.37 6.85
N GLY A 110 16.80 -0.26 7.26
CA GLY A 110 17.22 0.50 8.45
C GLY A 110 17.13 -0.33 9.74
N PHE A 111 16.06 -1.09 9.90
CA PHE A 111 15.90 -2.01 11.04
C PHE A 111 16.96 -3.12 11.05
N LEU A 112 17.27 -3.71 9.89
CA LEU A 112 18.34 -4.71 9.78
C LEU A 112 19.72 -4.13 10.16
N LYS A 113 20.01 -2.88 9.76
CA LYS A 113 21.23 -2.17 10.17
C LYS A 113 21.29 -1.98 11.68
N LEU A 114 20.17 -1.59 12.33
CA LEU A 114 20.12 -1.44 13.78
C LEU A 114 20.34 -2.77 14.53
N LEU A 115 19.96 -3.89 13.93
CA LEU A 115 20.21 -5.23 14.47
C LEU A 115 21.64 -5.75 14.22
N GLY A 116 22.49 -5.00 13.52
CA GLY A 116 23.86 -5.40 13.20
C GLY A 116 23.97 -6.49 12.13
N ALA A 117 22.94 -6.65 11.29
CA ALA A 117 22.95 -7.62 10.20
C ALA A 117 23.86 -7.21 9.01
N TYR A 118 24.29 -5.94 8.97
CA TYR A 118 25.21 -5.35 7.98
C TYR A 118 26.04 -4.25 8.62
#